data_AF-A0AAJ1Y3K7-F1
#
_entry.id   AF-A0AAJ1Y3K7-F1
#
_cell.length_a   1.000
_cell.length_b   1.000
_cell.length_c   1.000
_cell.angle_alpha   90.00
_cell.angle_beta   90.00
_cell.angle_gamma   90.00
#
_symmetry.space_group_name_H-M   'P 1'
#
loop_
_entity.id
_entity.type
_entity.pdbx_description
1 polymer ?
#
loop_
_entity_poly.entity_id
_entity_poly.type
_entity_poly.pdbx_seq_one_letter_code
_entity_poly.pdbx_strand_id
1 'polypeptide(L)'
;MSKLIEFQHVSKFYKGGKVAVDDINLSFDKGEFICFIGTSGSGKTTSMRMLNRMTDPSKGKILIDGQDIQKINPVELRRQIGYVIQNIGLMPHMTIRENIVLVPKLLKVPVEERNKIAEKMIDLVELPREMLDRYPNELSGGQQQRIGVVRALAANQDIILMDEPFGALDPITRDSLQDLVKDLQERLGKTIVFVTHDMDEALKLANKIAIMSEGKVIQFDTPDNILRHPANEFVEELIGEDRLLQAKPDFTTVDEVMLNSAITITPEKSLQEAIKLMREKRVDTLLVVDNSHVLKGFIDVETLDQQRGKASSVGDILNKDVFFVQKTALLRDALQRILKRGLKYVPVVDEQKRVVGILTRASLVDIVYDVIWGDETTISEAVEAKQSESETDKEEA
;
A
#
# COMPACT_ATOMS: atom_id res chain seq x y z
N MET A 1 -20.67 -10.75 -11.58
CA MET A 1 -20.51 -11.20 -10.19
C MET A 1 -21.34 -10.25 -9.32
N SER A 2 -22.15 -10.74 -8.39
CA SER A 2 -22.92 -9.88 -7.49
C SER A 2 -22.02 -9.31 -6.40
N LYS A 3 -22.22 -8.03 -6.06
CA LYS A 3 -21.53 -7.37 -4.93
C LYS A 3 -22.07 -7.92 -3.62
N LEU A 4 -21.19 -8.09 -2.62
CA LEU A 4 -21.61 -8.56 -1.29
C LEU A 4 -22.25 -7.44 -0.48
N ILE A 5 -21.64 -6.25 -0.49
CA ILE A 5 -22.14 -5.06 0.21
C ILE A 5 -22.25 -3.92 -0.79
N GLU A 6 -23.37 -3.21 -0.77
CA GLU A 6 -23.60 -2.02 -1.60
C GLU A 6 -24.20 -0.89 -0.78
N PHE A 7 -23.61 0.29 -0.88
CA PHE A 7 -24.19 1.56 -0.43
C PHE A 7 -24.76 2.27 -1.66
N GLN A 8 -26.05 2.59 -1.63
CA GLN A 8 -26.76 3.26 -2.73
C GLN A 8 -27.33 4.59 -2.23
N HIS A 9 -26.69 5.69 -2.63
CA HIS A 9 -27.06 7.06 -2.28
C HIS A 9 -27.27 7.30 -0.79
N VAL A 10 -26.37 6.75 0.04
CA VAL A 10 -26.55 6.71 1.50
C VAL A 10 -26.16 8.05 2.12
N SER A 11 -27.07 8.65 2.89
CA SER A 11 -26.79 9.85 3.69
C SER A 11 -27.24 9.66 5.14
N LYS A 12 -26.55 10.33 6.06
CA LYS A 12 -26.92 10.40 7.49
C LYS A 12 -26.90 11.83 7.99
N PHE A 13 -28.05 12.27 8.50
CA PHE A 13 -28.22 13.55 9.17
C PHE A 13 -28.50 13.32 10.65
N TYR A 14 -27.76 14.01 11.52
CA TYR A 14 -28.05 14.05 12.95
C TYR A 14 -28.88 15.27 13.32
N LYS A 15 -29.49 15.26 14.52
CA LYS A 15 -30.22 16.40 15.06
C LYS A 15 -29.31 17.64 15.08
N GLY A 16 -29.86 18.80 14.73
CA GLY A 16 -29.10 20.05 14.60
C GLY A 16 -28.47 20.27 13.22
N GLY A 17 -28.85 19.48 12.21
CA GLY A 17 -28.42 19.70 10.82
C GLY A 17 -27.02 19.18 10.48
N LYS A 18 -26.32 18.54 11.43
CA LYS A 18 -25.01 17.96 11.18
C LYS A 18 -25.12 16.80 10.18
N VAL A 19 -24.52 16.99 9.01
CA VAL A 19 -24.34 15.94 8.01
C VAL A 19 -23.14 15.09 8.42
N ALA A 20 -23.36 13.79 8.62
CA ALA A 20 -22.29 12.87 8.99
C ALA A 20 -21.84 11.98 7.83
N VAL A 21 -22.75 11.70 6.90
CA VAL A 21 -22.48 11.00 5.65
C VAL A 21 -23.35 11.65 4.57
N ASP A 22 -22.76 11.97 3.42
CA ASP A 22 -23.41 12.70 2.33
C ASP A 22 -23.30 11.94 1.01
N ASP A 23 -24.38 11.25 0.64
CA ASP A 23 -24.59 10.61 -0.67
C ASP A 23 -23.47 9.64 -1.09
N ILE A 24 -23.10 8.71 -0.21
CA ILE A 24 -22.04 7.74 -0.51
C ILE A 24 -22.57 6.58 -1.35
N ASN A 25 -21.77 6.21 -2.35
CA ASN A 25 -21.98 5.08 -3.22
C ASN A 25 -20.72 4.21 -3.21
N LEU A 26 -20.83 2.99 -2.68
CA LEU A 26 -19.70 2.09 -2.47
C LEU A 26 -20.15 0.66 -2.74
N SER A 27 -19.25 -0.18 -3.26
CA SER A 27 -19.54 -1.58 -3.54
C SER A 27 -18.35 -2.45 -3.19
N PHE A 28 -18.58 -3.51 -2.41
CA PHE A 28 -17.54 -4.43 -1.94
C PHE A 28 -17.81 -5.84 -2.47
N ASP A 29 -16.76 -6.48 -2.97
CA ASP A 29 -16.78 -7.87 -3.40
C ASP A 29 -16.54 -8.80 -2.21
N LYS A 30 -16.99 -10.06 -2.32
CA LYS A 30 -16.80 -11.06 -1.27
C LYS A 30 -15.31 -11.35 -1.10
N GLY A 31 -14.85 -11.36 0.15
CA GLY A 31 -13.46 -11.62 0.50
C GLY A 31 -12.55 -10.39 0.36
N GLU A 32 -13.09 -9.20 0.11
CA GLU A 32 -12.30 -7.97 0.15
C GLU A 32 -12.06 -7.49 1.59
N PHE A 33 -10.88 -6.93 1.82
CA PHE A 33 -10.53 -6.13 2.98
C PHE A 33 -10.69 -4.65 2.60
N ILE A 34 -11.69 -3.98 3.16
CA ILE A 34 -12.03 -2.59 2.87
C ILE A 34 -11.67 -1.72 4.05
N CYS A 35 -10.81 -0.72 3.84
CA CYS A 35 -10.45 0.25 4.87
C CYS A 35 -11.14 1.59 4.64
N PHE A 36 -11.82 2.12 5.64
CA PHE A 36 -12.27 3.50 5.68
C PHE A 36 -11.24 4.34 6.42
N ILE A 37 -10.75 5.41 5.79
CA ILE A 37 -9.75 6.34 6.35
C ILE A 37 -10.17 7.79 6.16
N GLY A 38 -9.60 8.70 6.96
CA GLY A 38 -9.87 10.13 6.93
C GLY A 38 -9.81 10.76 8.31
N THR A 39 -10.05 12.07 8.38
CA THR A 39 -9.97 12.84 9.63
C THR A 39 -11.07 12.49 10.64
N SER A 40 -10.91 12.92 11.89
CA SER A 40 -11.96 12.74 12.90
C SER A 40 -13.26 13.42 12.46
N GLY A 41 -14.38 12.70 12.56
CA GLY A 41 -15.68 13.21 12.12
C GLY A 41 -15.97 13.11 10.62
N SER A 42 -15.08 12.52 9.81
CA SER A 42 -15.27 12.38 8.36
C SER A 42 -16.39 11.42 7.91
N GLY A 43 -17.00 10.67 8.84
CA GLY A 43 -18.13 9.78 8.56
C GLY A 43 -17.83 8.28 8.64
N LYS A 44 -16.56 7.85 8.72
CA LYS A 44 -16.12 6.43 8.72
C LYS A 44 -16.94 5.51 9.65
N THR A 45 -16.87 5.77 10.96
CA THR A 45 -17.59 4.98 11.97
C THR A 45 -19.10 5.09 11.80
N THR A 46 -19.62 6.21 11.27
CA THR A 46 -21.05 6.34 10.98
C THR A 46 -21.46 5.43 9.82
N SER A 47 -20.68 5.38 8.73
CA SER A 47 -20.88 4.47 7.60
C SER A 47 -20.89 3.01 8.03
N MET A 48 -19.90 2.60 8.84
CA MET A 48 -19.84 1.24 9.38
C MET A 48 -20.99 0.92 10.35
N ARG A 49 -21.39 1.88 11.21
CA ARG A 49 -22.55 1.71 12.11
C ARG A 49 -23.87 1.58 11.33
N MET A 50 -23.99 2.22 10.17
CA MET A 50 -25.15 2.06 9.29
C MET A 50 -25.21 0.67 8.66
N LEU A 51 -24.06 0.12 8.23
CA LEU A 51 -23.97 -1.23 7.69
C LEU A 51 -24.49 -2.29 8.68
N ASN A 52 -24.17 -2.14 9.98
CA ASN A 52 -24.64 -3.05 11.03
C ASN A 52 -25.97 -2.63 11.68
N ARG A 53 -26.62 -1.58 11.16
CA ARG A 53 -27.85 -0.98 11.71
C ARG A 53 -27.80 -0.65 13.21
N MET A 54 -26.65 -0.19 13.70
CA MET A 54 -26.58 0.51 14.99
C MET A 54 -27.18 1.91 14.88
N THR A 55 -27.18 2.48 13.68
CA THR A 55 -27.99 3.63 13.31
C THR A 55 -28.54 3.41 11.90
N ASP A 56 -29.76 3.85 11.60
CA ASP A 56 -30.29 3.71 10.24
C ASP A 56 -29.84 4.89 9.34
N PRO A 57 -29.66 4.68 8.02
CA PRO A 57 -29.52 5.75 7.06
C PRO A 57 -30.69 6.73 7.10
N SER A 58 -30.43 8.01 6.88
CA SER A 58 -31.48 9.03 6.69
C SER A 58 -32.03 9.03 5.26
N LYS A 59 -31.18 8.70 4.28
CA LYS A 59 -31.52 8.53 2.86
C LYS A 59 -30.70 7.37 2.29
N GLY A 60 -31.12 6.87 1.13
CA GLY A 60 -30.46 5.77 0.44
C GLY A 60 -30.72 4.41 1.08
N LYS A 61 -30.00 3.40 0.58
CA LYS A 61 -30.13 2.01 1.02
C LYS A 61 -28.77 1.36 1.13
N ILE A 62 -28.67 0.39 2.04
CA ILE A 62 -27.52 -0.50 2.13
C ILE A 62 -28.02 -1.90 1.83
N LEU A 63 -27.37 -2.58 0.90
CA LEU A 63 -27.69 -3.95 0.52
C LEU A 63 -26.59 -4.89 1.00
N ILE A 64 -26.98 -6.07 1.48
CA ILE A 64 -26.09 -7.21 1.72
C ILE A 64 -26.62 -8.39 0.91
N ASP A 65 -25.80 -8.99 0.05
CA ASP A 65 -26.20 -10.04 -0.91
C ASP A 65 -27.44 -9.64 -1.73
N GLY A 66 -27.50 -8.36 -2.14
CA GLY A 66 -28.63 -7.77 -2.87
C GLY A 66 -29.90 -7.54 -2.04
N GLN A 67 -29.92 -7.90 -0.76
CA GLN A 67 -31.05 -7.67 0.15
C GLN A 67 -30.88 -6.36 0.93
N ASP A 68 -31.90 -5.51 0.88
CA ASP A 68 -31.96 -4.28 1.68
C ASP A 68 -32.00 -4.59 3.18
N ILE A 69 -30.98 -4.13 3.91
CA ILE A 69 -30.83 -4.40 5.34
C ILE A 69 -31.94 -3.79 6.19
N GLN A 70 -32.65 -2.75 5.69
CA GLN A 70 -33.79 -2.17 6.41
C GLN A 70 -34.96 -3.14 6.56
N LYS A 71 -35.03 -4.17 5.70
CA LYS A 71 -36.09 -5.21 5.73
C LYS A 71 -35.77 -6.36 6.70
N ILE A 72 -34.56 -6.40 7.26
CA ILE A 72 -34.10 -7.45 8.17
C ILE A 72 -34.31 -6.98 9.62
N ASN A 73 -34.53 -7.87 10.58
CA ASN A 73 -34.53 -7.47 11.99
C ASN A 73 -33.10 -7.01 12.41
N PRO A 74 -32.92 -5.82 13.03
CA PRO A 74 -31.60 -5.33 13.42
C PRO A 74 -30.81 -6.24 14.36
N VAL A 75 -31.48 -7.05 15.20
CA VAL A 75 -30.82 -8.01 16.09
C VAL A 75 -30.34 -9.22 15.31
N GLU A 76 -31.12 -9.71 14.34
CA GLU A 76 -30.73 -10.82 13.47
C GLU A 76 -29.57 -10.44 12.56
N LEU A 77 -29.64 -9.25 11.94
CA LEU A 77 -28.56 -8.70 11.12
C LEU A 77 -27.24 -8.63 11.90
N ARG A 78 -27.28 -8.08 13.11
CA ARG A 78 -26.08 -8.00 13.98
C ARG A 78 -25.52 -9.35 14.40
N ARG A 79 -26.31 -10.41 14.37
CA ARG A 79 -25.82 -11.78 14.61
C ARG A 79 -25.20 -12.40 13.35
N GLN A 80 -25.51 -11.89 12.16
CA GLN A 80 -24.91 -12.31 10.89
C GLN A 80 -23.60 -11.59 10.57
N ILE A 81 -23.27 -10.53 11.32
CA ILE A 81 -22.07 -9.71 11.13
C ILE A 81 -21.17 -9.81 12.38
N GLY A 82 -19.91 -10.18 12.18
CA GLY A 82 -18.91 -10.14 13.25
C GLY A 82 -18.51 -8.70 13.55
N TYR A 83 -18.30 -8.36 14.82
CA TYR A 83 -17.94 -7.00 15.22
C TYR A 83 -16.80 -7.00 16.24
N VAL A 84 -15.69 -6.34 15.87
CA VAL A 84 -14.56 -6.04 16.75
C VAL A 84 -14.68 -4.58 17.18
N ILE A 85 -14.77 -4.36 18.48
CA ILE A 85 -14.93 -3.03 19.07
C ILE A 85 -13.54 -2.44 19.34
N GLN A 86 -13.41 -1.12 19.26
CA GLN A 86 -12.18 -0.35 19.57
C GLN A 86 -11.56 -0.73 20.92
N ASN A 87 -12.39 -1.00 21.93
CA ASN A 87 -11.96 -1.64 23.16
C ASN A 87 -12.11 -3.16 23.03
N ILE A 88 -11.15 -3.91 23.59
CA ILE A 88 -11.09 -5.38 23.63
C ILE A 88 -12.49 -6.02 23.80
N GLY A 89 -13.31 -5.40 24.66
CA GLY A 89 -14.76 -5.62 24.68
C GLY A 89 -15.14 -7.02 25.15
N LEU A 90 -14.21 -7.74 25.77
CA LEU A 90 -14.47 -9.01 26.43
C LEU A 90 -15.33 -8.79 27.68
N MET A 91 -16.23 -9.72 27.94
CA MET A 91 -17.05 -9.74 29.14
C MET A 91 -16.16 -10.19 30.32
N PRO A 92 -15.90 -9.33 31.31
CA PRO A 92 -14.90 -9.60 32.35
C PRO A 92 -15.33 -10.70 33.33
N HIS A 93 -16.64 -10.96 33.42
CA HIS A 93 -17.25 -11.96 34.26
C HIS A 93 -17.49 -13.31 33.54
N MET A 94 -16.94 -13.45 32.33
CA MET A 94 -17.03 -14.67 31.53
C MET A 94 -15.63 -15.19 31.25
N THR A 95 -15.47 -16.51 31.15
CA THR A 95 -14.19 -17.10 30.74
C THR A 95 -13.86 -16.77 29.27
N ILE A 96 -12.63 -17.02 28.84
CA ILE A 96 -12.24 -16.88 27.43
C ILE A 96 -13.10 -17.76 26.51
N ARG A 97 -13.37 -19.00 26.93
CA ARG A 97 -14.29 -19.91 26.23
C ARG A 97 -15.66 -19.29 26.03
N GLU A 98 -16.25 -18.77 27.11
CA GLU A 98 -17.56 -18.14 27.08
C GLU A 98 -17.59 -16.87 26.23
N ASN A 99 -16.51 -16.08 26.27
CA ASN A 99 -16.34 -14.92 25.42
C ASN A 99 -16.32 -15.30 23.93
N ILE A 100 -15.51 -16.29 23.55
CA ILE A 100 -15.41 -16.76 22.16
C ILE A 100 -16.77 -17.25 21.65
N VAL A 101 -17.47 -18.08 22.43
CA VAL A 101 -18.72 -18.72 22.00
C VAL A 101 -19.98 -17.91 22.28
N LEU A 102 -19.83 -16.63 22.66
CA LEU A 102 -20.95 -15.77 23.02
C LEU A 102 -21.99 -15.67 21.90
N VAL A 103 -21.55 -15.38 20.66
CA VAL A 103 -22.46 -15.30 19.51
C VAL A 103 -23.00 -16.68 19.10
N PRO A 104 -22.18 -17.75 18.99
CA PRO A 104 -22.70 -19.10 18.82
C PRO A 104 -23.77 -19.51 19.84
N LYS A 105 -23.62 -19.11 21.11
CA LYS A 105 -24.62 -19.34 22.17
C LYS A 105 -25.94 -18.62 21.86
N LEU A 106 -25.89 -17.37 21.41
CA LEU A 106 -27.07 -16.60 21.00
C LEU A 106 -27.76 -17.18 19.76
N LEU A 107 -26.99 -17.84 18.89
CA LEU A 107 -27.48 -18.61 17.73
C LEU A 107 -27.95 -20.03 18.11
N LYS A 108 -27.98 -20.36 19.40
CA LYS A 108 -28.42 -21.67 19.95
C LYS A 108 -27.59 -22.86 19.46
N VAL A 109 -26.31 -22.65 19.13
CA VAL A 109 -25.38 -23.74 18.79
C VAL A 109 -25.22 -24.69 20.00
N PRO A 110 -25.28 -26.02 19.81
CA PRO A 110 -25.12 -27.00 20.89
C PRO A 110 -23.83 -26.81 21.68
N VAL A 111 -23.85 -27.17 22.97
CA VAL A 111 -22.69 -26.97 23.89
C VAL A 111 -21.43 -27.66 23.38
N GLU A 112 -21.56 -28.91 22.91
CA GLU A 112 -20.42 -29.69 22.40
C GLU A 112 -19.77 -29.04 21.19
N GLU A 113 -20.58 -28.52 20.26
CA GLU A 113 -20.09 -27.81 19.09
C GLU A 113 -19.47 -26.47 19.46
N ARG A 114 -20.05 -25.74 20.41
CA ARG A 114 -19.45 -24.50 20.95
C ARG A 114 -18.08 -24.76 21.55
N ASN A 115 -17.89 -25.85 22.30
CA ASN A 115 -16.57 -26.19 22.86
C ASN A 115 -15.53 -26.43 21.75
N LYS A 116 -15.90 -27.14 20.69
CA LYS A 116 -15.03 -27.34 19.51
C LYS A 116 -14.71 -26.03 18.80
N ILE A 117 -15.69 -25.12 18.66
CA ILE A 117 -15.48 -23.78 18.12
C ILE A 117 -14.47 -23.02 18.98
N ALA A 118 -14.63 -23.04 20.31
CA ALA A 118 -13.71 -22.34 21.22
C ALA A 118 -12.27 -22.83 21.08
N GLU A 119 -12.07 -24.15 21.04
CA GLU A 119 -10.76 -24.78 20.84
C GLU A 119 -10.17 -24.41 19.47
N LYS A 120 -10.96 -24.48 18.40
CA LYS A 120 -10.50 -24.07 17.07
C LYS A 120 -10.10 -22.60 17.04
N MET A 121 -10.90 -21.72 17.64
CA MET A 121 -10.64 -20.28 17.62
C MET A 121 -9.39 -19.91 18.41
N ILE A 122 -9.14 -20.54 19.57
CA ILE A 122 -7.93 -20.24 20.35
C ILE A 122 -6.66 -20.78 19.67
N ASP A 123 -6.75 -21.93 19.00
CA ASP A 123 -5.66 -22.47 18.19
C ASP A 123 -5.32 -21.56 17.01
N LEU A 124 -6.34 -20.94 16.37
CA LEU A 124 -6.14 -20.01 15.25
C LEU A 124 -5.35 -18.75 15.62
N VAL A 125 -5.35 -18.36 16.89
CA VAL A 125 -4.54 -17.22 17.39
C VAL A 125 -3.30 -17.65 18.14
N GLU A 126 -2.97 -18.94 18.05
CA GLU A 126 -1.76 -19.54 18.61
C GLU A 126 -1.65 -19.35 20.13
N LEU A 127 -2.79 -19.36 20.83
CA LEU A 127 -2.84 -19.28 22.28
C LEU A 127 -3.04 -20.68 22.89
N PRO A 128 -2.40 -20.99 24.03
CA PRO A 128 -2.58 -22.28 24.70
C PRO A 128 -4.05 -22.53 25.08
N ARG A 129 -4.56 -23.73 24.78
CA ARG A 129 -5.95 -24.10 25.09
C ARG A 129 -6.30 -24.00 26.58
N GLU A 130 -5.33 -24.14 27.48
CA GLU A 130 -5.52 -23.92 28.92
C GLU A 130 -6.02 -22.51 29.27
N MET A 131 -5.82 -21.52 28.38
CA MET A 131 -6.34 -20.17 28.57
C MET A 131 -7.85 -20.07 28.37
N LEU A 132 -8.50 -21.08 27.76
CA LEU A 132 -9.95 -21.08 27.54
C LEU A 132 -10.73 -20.95 28.85
N ASP A 133 -10.20 -21.49 29.94
CA ASP A 133 -10.87 -21.52 31.23
C ASP A 133 -10.45 -20.35 32.15
N ARG A 134 -9.58 -19.45 31.66
CA ARG A 134 -9.19 -18.21 32.33
C ARG A 134 -10.19 -17.09 32.06
N TYR A 135 -10.10 -16.02 32.86
CA TYR A 135 -10.83 -14.77 32.70
C TYR A 135 -9.97 -13.69 32.00
N PRO A 136 -10.58 -12.69 31.36
CA PRO A 136 -9.85 -11.66 30.60
C PRO A 136 -8.74 -10.94 31.40
N ASN A 137 -8.96 -10.68 32.69
CA ASN A 137 -7.98 -10.03 33.56
C ASN A 137 -6.72 -10.87 33.85
N GLU A 138 -6.72 -12.15 33.50
CA GLU A 138 -5.57 -13.05 33.60
C GLU A 138 -4.72 -13.10 32.32
N LEU A 139 -5.11 -12.36 31.28
CA LEU A 139 -4.43 -12.28 29.98
C LEU A 139 -3.78 -10.91 29.77
N SER A 140 -2.69 -10.87 29.01
CA SER A 140 -2.10 -9.62 28.54
C SER A 140 -3.02 -8.89 27.57
N GLY A 141 -2.85 -7.57 27.40
CA GLY A 141 -3.68 -6.77 26.48
C GLY A 141 -3.67 -7.31 25.04
N GLY A 142 -2.50 -7.72 24.54
CA GLY A 142 -2.37 -8.34 23.21
C GLY A 142 -3.09 -9.69 23.09
N GLN A 143 -3.03 -10.53 24.12
CA GLN A 143 -3.78 -11.80 24.14
C GLN A 143 -5.29 -11.55 24.16
N GLN A 144 -5.76 -10.63 25.00
CA GLN A 144 -7.16 -10.27 25.05
C GLN A 144 -7.67 -9.73 23.70
N GLN A 145 -6.87 -8.93 23.00
CA GLN A 145 -7.16 -8.44 21.66
C GLN A 145 -7.32 -9.57 20.63
N ARG A 146 -6.39 -10.53 20.62
CA ARG A 146 -6.50 -11.74 19.78
C ARG A 146 -7.81 -12.48 20.03
N ILE A 147 -8.20 -12.65 21.30
CA ILE A 147 -9.50 -13.24 21.66
C ILE A 147 -10.68 -12.39 21.14
N GLY A 148 -10.58 -11.06 21.22
CA GLY A 148 -11.57 -10.13 20.68
C GLY A 148 -11.80 -10.33 19.18
N VAL A 149 -10.72 -10.52 18.41
CA VAL A 149 -10.77 -10.82 16.96
C VAL A 149 -11.44 -12.16 16.70
N VAL A 150 -10.98 -13.26 17.33
CA VAL A 150 -11.57 -14.59 17.02
C VAL A 150 -12.99 -14.76 17.53
N ARG A 151 -13.39 -14.04 18.58
CA ARG A 151 -14.80 -13.99 18.99
C ARG A 151 -15.68 -13.49 17.84
N ALA A 152 -15.24 -12.48 17.10
CA ALA A 152 -15.99 -11.98 15.94
C ALA A 152 -16.01 -12.99 14.77
N LEU A 153 -15.10 -13.97 14.74
CA LEU A 153 -15.03 -15.02 13.73
C LEU A 153 -15.74 -16.32 14.16
N ALA A 154 -16.00 -16.49 15.45
CA ALA A 154 -16.48 -17.75 16.05
C ALA A 154 -17.85 -18.22 15.52
N ALA A 155 -18.70 -17.29 15.09
CA ALA A 155 -20.01 -17.61 14.51
C ALA A 155 -19.96 -17.85 12.98
N ASN A 156 -18.76 -17.92 12.39
CA ASN A 156 -18.53 -18.14 10.96
C ASN A 156 -19.27 -17.13 10.05
N GLN A 157 -19.37 -15.88 10.49
CA GLN A 157 -20.01 -14.80 9.76
C GLN A 157 -19.18 -14.44 8.51
N ASP A 158 -19.82 -14.00 7.42
CA ASP A 158 -19.15 -13.67 6.16
C ASP A 158 -18.61 -12.23 6.10
N ILE A 159 -19.15 -11.35 6.96
CA ILE A 159 -18.78 -9.95 7.09
C ILE A 159 -18.29 -9.70 8.50
N ILE A 160 -17.12 -9.08 8.62
CA ILE A 160 -16.52 -8.66 9.89
C ILE A 160 -16.30 -7.15 9.85
N LEU A 161 -16.74 -6.45 10.89
CA LEU A 161 -16.55 -5.03 11.07
C LEU A 161 -15.54 -4.77 12.17
N MET A 162 -14.61 -3.83 11.96
CA MET A 162 -13.61 -3.47 12.96
C MET A 162 -13.50 -1.94 13.08
N ASP A 163 -13.76 -1.40 14.27
CA ASP A 163 -13.67 0.04 14.57
C ASP A 163 -12.37 0.33 15.33
N GLU A 164 -11.34 0.83 14.65
CA GLU A 164 -10.02 1.15 15.23
C GLU A 164 -9.47 0.06 16.19
N PRO A 165 -9.44 -1.22 15.78
CA PRO A 165 -9.10 -2.32 16.70
C PRO A 165 -7.67 -2.21 17.26
N PHE A 166 -6.77 -1.50 16.58
CA PHE A 166 -5.34 -1.47 16.89
C PHE A 166 -4.88 -0.23 17.66
N GLY A 167 -5.74 0.77 17.85
CA GLY A 167 -5.34 2.10 18.31
C GLY A 167 -4.69 2.14 19.70
N ALA A 168 -4.99 1.17 20.57
CA ALA A 168 -4.47 1.11 21.94
C ALA A 168 -3.26 0.16 22.12
N LEU A 169 -2.69 -0.37 21.04
CA LEU A 169 -1.60 -1.34 21.08
C LEU A 169 -0.22 -0.71 20.90
N ASP A 170 0.77 -1.29 21.57
CA ASP A 170 2.18 -1.03 21.29
C ASP A 170 2.55 -1.50 19.87
N PRO A 171 3.59 -0.90 19.24
CA PRO A 171 3.91 -1.17 17.84
C PRO A 171 4.15 -2.65 17.49
N ILE A 172 4.81 -3.41 18.38
CA ILE A 172 5.13 -4.82 18.12
C ILE A 172 3.87 -5.68 18.14
N THR A 173 3.04 -5.50 19.18
CA THR A 173 1.77 -6.22 19.28
C THR A 173 0.81 -5.83 18.17
N ARG A 174 0.79 -4.55 17.77
CA ARG A 174 0.00 -4.03 16.66
C ARG A 174 0.35 -4.74 15.35
N ASP A 175 1.62 -4.73 14.97
CA ASP A 175 2.09 -5.32 13.71
C ASP A 175 1.74 -6.81 13.63
N SER A 176 2.00 -7.56 14.71
CA SER A 176 1.67 -8.98 14.78
C SER A 176 0.16 -9.26 14.71
N LEU A 177 -0.68 -8.37 15.26
CA LEU A 177 -2.13 -8.53 15.19
C LEU A 177 -2.68 -8.19 13.79
N GLN A 178 -2.11 -7.20 13.11
CA GLN A 178 -2.44 -6.88 11.72
C GLN A 178 -2.18 -8.07 10.81
N ASP A 179 -1.00 -8.70 10.92
CA ASP A 179 -0.63 -9.88 10.13
C ASP A 179 -1.58 -11.04 10.37
N LEU A 180 -1.91 -11.29 11.65
CA LEU A 180 -2.88 -12.32 12.03
C LEU A 180 -4.26 -12.05 11.42
N VAL A 181 -4.76 -10.81 11.48
CA VAL A 181 -6.07 -10.46 10.92
C VAL A 181 -6.06 -10.65 9.41
N LYS A 182 -4.98 -10.27 8.72
CA LYS A 182 -4.82 -10.46 7.28
C LYS A 182 -4.78 -11.94 6.90
N ASP A 183 -3.98 -12.75 7.59
CA ASP A 183 -3.90 -14.20 7.39
C ASP A 183 -5.27 -14.87 7.58
N LEU A 184 -5.98 -14.53 8.67
CA LEU A 184 -7.31 -15.06 8.95
C LEU A 184 -8.33 -14.66 7.87
N GLN A 185 -8.25 -13.42 7.38
CA GLN A 185 -9.10 -12.92 6.31
C GLN A 185 -8.94 -13.75 5.03
N GLU A 186 -7.69 -13.97 4.61
CA GLU A 186 -7.36 -14.71 3.39
C GLU A 186 -7.70 -16.21 3.52
N ARG A 187 -7.31 -16.85 4.63
CA ARG A 187 -7.56 -18.28 4.86
C ARG A 187 -9.03 -18.62 4.97
N LEU A 188 -9.84 -17.73 5.53
CA LEU A 188 -11.27 -17.95 5.77
C LEU A 188 -12.17 -17.31 4.71
N GLY A 189 -11.60 -16.55 3.76
CA GLY A 189 -12.33 -15.86 2.69
C GLY A 189 -13.37 -14.86 3.22
N LYS A 190 -13.09 -14.22 4.35
CA LYS A 190 -14.01 -13.28 5.00
C LYS A 190 -13.90 -11.90 4.40
N THR A 191 -15.02 -11.17 4.39
CA THR A 191 -15.03 -9.77 3.97
C THR A 191 -14.87 -8.90 5.21
N ILE A 192 -13.86 -8.04 5.24
CA ILE A 192 -13.57 -7.17 6.38
C ILE A 192 -13.86 -5.74 6.00
N VAL A 193 -14.61 -5.02 6.83
CA VAL A 193 -14.74 -3.57 6.77
C VAL A 193 -14.07 -2.99 8.01
N PHE A 194 -13.03 -2.23 7.79
CA PHE A 194 -12.09 -1.76 8.79
C PHE A 194 -12.09 -0.25 8.82
N VAL A 195 -12.16 0.34 10.00
CA VAL A 195 -12.07 1.80 10.20
C VAL A 195 -10.76 2.10 10.92
N THR A 196 -9.96 3.00 10.35
CA THR A 196 -8.75 3.50 10.99
C THR A 196 -8.53 4.98 10.65
N HIS A 197 -7.61 5.60 11.39
CA HIS A 197 -7.04 6.90 11.08
C HIS A 197 -5.58 6.77 10.59
N ASP A 198 -5.01 5.57 10.60
CA ASP A 198 -3.63 5.30 10.24
C ASP A 198 -3.54 4.78 8.79
N MET A 199 -2.82 5.51 7.94
CA MET A 199 -2.64 5.18 6.54
C MET A 199 -1.78 3.94 6.34
N ASP A 200 -0.80 3.67 7.23
CA ASP A 200 0.05 2.49 7.12
C ASP A 200 -0.77 1.21 7.28
N GLU A 201 -1.75 1.22 8.20
CA GLU A 201 -2.67 0.10 8.38
C GLU A 201 -3.53 -0.12 7.13
N ALA A 202 -4.01 0.97 6.52
CA ALA A 202 -4.83 0.90 5.33
C ALA A 202 -4.03 0.36 4.13
N LEU A 203 -2.82 0.87 3.90
CA LEU A 203 -1.94 0.42 2.82
C LEU A 203 -1.50 -1.04 3.01
N LYS A 204 -1.23 -1.47 4.24
CA LYS A 204 -0.78 -2.84 4.55
C LYS A 204 -1.90 -3.88 4.40
N LEU A 205 -3.13 -3.56 4.81
CA LEU A 205 -4.20 -4.56 4.95
C LEU A 205 -5.20 -4.56 3.81
N ALA A 206 -5.49 -3.39 3.25
CA ALA A 206 -6.66 -3.21 2.39
C ALA A 206 -6.46 -3.78 0.99
N ASN A 207 -7.53 -4.36 0.45
CA ASN A 207 -7.69 -4.49 -1.00
C ASN A 207 -8.17 -3.18 -1.61
N LYS A 208 -9.02 -2.43 -0.90
CA LYS A 208 -9.48 -1.08 -1.29
C LYS A 208 -9.61 -0.16 -0.10
N ILE A 209 -9.30 1.11 -0.30
CA ILE A 209 -9.35 2.17 0.71
C ILE A 209 -10.41 3.19 0.28
N ALA A 210 -11.37 3.48 1.16
CA ALA A 210 -12.33 4.56 1.07
C ALA A 210 -11.83 5.75 1.91
N ILE A 211 -11.23 6.73 1.24
CA ILE A 211 -10.81 7.98 1.86
C ILE A 211 -12.02 8.89 2.00
N MET A 212 -12.34 9.28 3.23
CA MET A 212 -13.50 10.12 3.55
C MET A 212 -13.08 11.46 4.14
N SER A 213 -13.78 12.51 3.71
CA SER A 213 -13.70 13.84 4.32
C SER A 213 -15.09 14.48 4.33
N GLU A 214 -15.44 15.15 5.42
CA GLU A 214 -16.70 15.88 5.59
C GLU A 214 -17.97 15.07 5.21
N GLY A 215 -17.97 13.76 5.51
CA GLY A 215 -19.09 12.86 5.21
C GLY A 215 -19.13 12.32 3.79
N LYS A 216 -18.20 12.74 2.91
CA LYS A 216 -18.11 12.29 1.51
C LYS A 216 -16.96 11.31 1.33
N VAL A 217 -17.08 10.46 0.32
CA VAL A 217 -15.97 9.66 -0.20
C VAL A 217 -15.21 10.51 -1.20
N ILE A 218 -13.96 10.83 -0.90
CA ILE A 218 -13.07 11.62 -1.75
C ILE A 218 -12.43 10.72 -2.81
N GLN A 219 -11.99 9.52 -2.40
CA GLN A 219 -11.42 8.51 -3.28
C GLN A 219 -11.74 7.12 -2.75
N PHE A 220 -12.05 6.19 -3.65
CA PHE A 220 -12.25 4.78 -3.32
C PHE A 220 -11.57 3.90 -4.37
N ASP A 221 -10.41 3.35 -4.01
CA ASP A 221 -9.61 2.55 -4.95
C ASP A 221 -8.66 1.61 -4.20
N THR A 222 -7.89 0.84 -4.97
CA THR A 222 -6.77 0.04 -4.48
C THR A 222 -5.66 0.92 -3.89
N PRO A 223 -4.89 0.42 -2.90
CA PRO A 223 -3.74 1.12 -2.34
C PRO A 223 -2.76 1.62 -3.42
N ASP A 224 -2.42 0.77 -4.38
CA ASP A 224 -1.53 1.12 -5.48
C ASP A 224 -2.03 2.30 -6.31
N ASN A 225 -3.34 2.32 -6.63
CA ASN A 225 -3.89 3.41 -7.44
C ASN A 225 -3.98 4.73 -6.65
N ILE A 226 -4.25 4.65 -5.35
CA ILE A 226 -4.27 5.83 -4.47
C ILE A 226 -2.88 6.46 -4.36
N LEU A 227 -1.82 5.65 -4.23
CA LEU A 227 -0.44 6.14 -4.20
C LEU A 227 0.01 6.74 -5.54
N ARG A 228 -0.45 6.18 -6.66
CA ARG A 228 -0.09 6.65 -8.01
C ARG A 228 -0.87 7.87 -8.46
N HIS A 229 -2.16 7.89 -8.14
CA HIS A 229 -3.14 8.85 -8.62
C HIS A 229 -4.00 9.34 -7.46
N PRO A 230 -3.42 10.05 -6.49
CA PRO A 230 -4.20 10.67 -5.42
C PRO A 230 -5.22 11.65 -6.05
N ALA A 231 -6.45 11.62 -5.56
CA ALA A 231 -7.54 12.36 -6.21
C ALA A 231 -7.41 13.89 -6.08
N ASN A 232 -6.76 14.37 -5.01
CA ASN A 232 -6.51 15.78 -4.73
C ASN A 232 -5.44 15.94 -3.64
N GLU A 233 -5.06 17.20 -3.39
CA GLU A 233 -4.08 17.62 -2.36
C GLU A 233 -4.42 17.06 -0.97
N PHE A 234 -5.69 17.01 -0.57
CA PHE A 234 -6.08 16.40 0.70
C PHE A 234 -5.71 14.91 0.78
N VAL A 235 -5.84 14.16 -0.31
CA VAL A 235 -5.40 12.76 -0.35
C VAL A 235 -3.88 12.67 -0.28
N GLU A 236 -3.17 13.56 -0.98
CA GLU A 236 -1.70 13.63 -0.94
C GLU A 236 -1.19 13.90 0.47
N GLU A 237 -1.74 14.91 1.16
CA GLU A 237 -1.42 15.23 2.56
C GLU A 237 -1.71 14.08 3.51
N LEU A 238 -2.84 13.38 3.32
CA LEU A 238 -3.21 12.24 4.17
C LEU A 238 -2.27 11.04 3.98
N ILE A 239 -1.77 10.82 2.76
CA ILE A 239 -0.75 9.80 2.47
C ILE A 239 0.61 10.24 3.04
N GLY A 240 0.95 11.52 2.91
CA GLY A 240 2.24 12.09 3.29
C GLY A 240 3.28 11.98 2.15
N GLU A 241 4.07 13.04 2.00
CA GLU A 241 5.05 13.19 0.90
C GLU A 241 6.09 12.06 0.88
N ASP A 242 6.63 11.67 2.04
CA ASP A 242 7.57 10.54 2.18
C ASP A 242 7.06 9.25 1.51
N ARG A 243 5.77 8.93 1.70
CA ARG A 243 5.18 7.69 1.16
C ARG A 243 4.97 7.78 -0.34
N LEU A 244 4.56 8.94 -0.84
CA LEU A 244 4.46 9.19 -2.27
C LEU A 244 5.84 9.06 -2.95
N LEU A 245 6.88 9.61 -2.32
CA LEU A 245 8.26 9.52 -2.79
C LEU A 245 8.78 8.08 -2.75
N GLN A 246 8.59 7.35 -1.66
CA GLN A 246 9.00 5.94 -1.55
C GLN A 246 8.28 5.02 -2.54
N ALA A 247 7.03 5.32 -2.89
CA ALA A 247 6.29 4.56 -3.86
C ALA A 247 6.69 4.89 -5.31
N LYS A 248 7.27 6.08 -5.60
CA LYS A 248 7.67 6.51 -6.96
C LYS A 248 8.42 5.42 -7.75
N PRO A 249 9.45 4.75 -7.23
CA PRO A 249 10.19 3.74 -7.98
C PRO A 249 9.37 2.51 -8.40
N ASP A 250 8.26 2.22 -7.71
CA ASP A 250 7.36 1.09 -8.01
C ASP A 250 6.48 1.34 -9.23
N PHE A 251 6.35 2.59 -9.67
CA PHE A 251 5.50 2.96 -10.80
C PHE A 251 6.16 3.85 -11.85
N THR A 252 7.33 4.41 -11.56
CA THR A 252 8.13 5.14 -12.55
C THR A 252 8.70 4.16 -13.56
N THR A 253 8.53 4.44 -14.85
CA THR A 253 9.15 3.64 -15.91
C THR A 253 10.60 4.07 -16.15
N VAL A 254 11.40 3.18 -16.74
CA VAL A 254 12.78 3.51 -17.12
C VAL A 254 12.81 4.68 -18.12
N ASP A 255 11.82 4.81 -19.01
CA ASP A 255 11.70 5.89 -19.99
C ASP A 255 11.68 7.28 -19.36
N GLU A 256 11.07 7.42 -18.18
CA GLU A 256 10.91 8.70 -17.48
C GLU A 256 12.20 9.23 -16.85
N VAL A 257 13.17 8.35 -16.58
CA VAL A 257 14.40 8.71 -15.83
C VAL A 257 15.68 8.44 -16.61
N MET A 258 15.60 7.73 -17.74
CA MET A 258 16.78 7.48 -18.56
C MET A 258 17.34 8.78 -19.14
N LEU A 259 18.65 8.79 -19.37
CA LEU A 259 19.29 9.80 -20.19
C LEU A 259 19.10 9.43 -21.66
N ASN A 260 18.46 10.33 -22.43
CA ASN A 260 18.23 10.15 -23.87
C ASN A 260 19.50 10.29 -24.73
N SER A 261 20.66 10.53 -24.11
CA SER A 261 21.95 10.82 -24.74
C SER A 261 22.90 9.62 -24.79
N ALA A 262 22.39 8.43 -25.10
CA ALA A 262 23.21 7.23 -25.28
C ALA A 262 24.26 7.45 -26.39
N ILE A 263 25.55 7.31 -26.05
CA ILE A 263 26.61 7.43 -27.06
C ILE A 263 26.80 6.09 -27.75
N THR A 264 26.58 6.07 -29.06
CA THR A 264 26.60 4.85 -29.88
C THR A 264 27.66 4.92 -30.99
N ILE A 265 28.11 3.77 -31.48
CA ILE A 265 29.04 3.61 -32.60
C ILE A 265 28.67 2.36 -33.42
N THR A 266 29.00 2.33 -34.71
CA THR A 266 28.74 1.16 -35.57
C THR A 266 29.97 0.24 -35.65
N PRO A 267 29.81 -1.08 -35.86
CA PRO A 267 30.92 -2.03 -35.80
C PRO A 267 31.95 -1.84 -36.92
N GLU A 268 31.58 -1.20 -38.04
CA GLU A 268 32.49 -0.94 -39.17
C GLU A 268 33.49 0.17 -38.90
N LYS A 269 33.28 0.96 -37.83
CA LYS A 269 34.17 2.06 -37.46
C LYS A 269 35.52 1.55 -36.98
N SER A 270 36.55 2.36 -37.22
CA SER A 270 37.91 2.07 -36.77
C SER A 270 38.06 2.31 -35.26
N LEU A 271 39.05 1.66 -34.66
CA LEU A 271 39.38 1.87 -33.24
C LEU A 271 39.82 3.31 -32.94
N GLN A 272 40.44 3.99 -33.91
CA GLN A 272 40.83 5.40 -33.77
C GLN A 272 39.60 6.32 -33.71
N GLU A 273 38.58 6.07 -34.53
CA GLU A 273 37.31 6.79 -34.47
C GLU A 273 36.60 6.55 -33.13
N ALA A 274 36.62 5.32 -32.61
CA ALA A 274 36.06 4.99 -31.30
C ALA A 274 36.75 5.79 -30.16
N ILE A 275 38.09 5.79 -30.11
CA ILE A 275 38.85 6.56 -29.12
C ILE A 275 38.58 8.06 -29.24
N LYS A 276 38.53 8.58 -30.48
CA LYS A 276 38.22 9.99 -30.73
C LYS A 276 36.82 10.34 -30.22
N LEU A 277 35.82 9.50 -30.49
CA LEU A 277 34.45 9.70 -30.03
C LEU A 277 34.34 9.63 -28.50
N MET A 278 35.00 8.66 -27.86
CA MET A 278 35.08 8.56 -26.40
C MET A 278 35.65 9.84 -25.78
N ARG A 279 36.74 10.37 -26.36
CA ARG A 279 37.37 11.62 -25.91
C ARG A 279 36.46 12.84 -26.11
N GLU A 280 35.82 12.95 -27.26
CA GLU A 280 34.92 14.06 -27.59
C GLU A 280 33.67 14.09 -26.71
N LYS A 281 33.09 12.91 -26.44
CA LYS A 281 31.90 12.76 -25.61
C LYS A 281 32.20 12.57 -24.13
N ARG A 282 33.47 12.47 -23.75
CA ARG A 282 33.96 12.25 -22.37
C ARG A 282 33.35 11.01 -21.72
N VAL A 283 33.33 9.90 -22.44
CA VAL A 283 32.84 8.60 -21.97
C VAL A 283 33.93 7.55 -22.04
N ASP A 284 33.92 6.59 -21.11
CA ASP A 284 34.85 5.45 -21.07
C ASP A 284 34.34 4.21 -21.83
N THR A 285 33.07 4.26 -22.28
CA THR A 285 32.41 3.15 -22.97
C THR A 285 31.51 3.67 -24.08
N LEU A 286 31.43 2.92 -25.19
CA LEU A 286 30.51 3.17 -26.30
C LEU A 286 29.59 1.97 -26.51
N LEU A 287 28.32 2.23 -26.79
CA LEU A 287 27.37 1.19 -27.19
C LEU A 287 27.49 0.90 -28.68
N VAL A 288 27.68 -0.36 -29.04
CA VAL A 288 27.80 -0.78 -30.44
C VAL A 288 26.41 -1.11 -30.97
N VAL A 289 26.01 -0.43 -32.05
CA VAL A 289 24.70 -0.59 -32.71
C VAL A 289 24.86 -0.85 -34.20
N ASP A 290 23.85 -1.44 -34.83
CA ASP A 290 23.79 -1.49 -36.30
C ASP A 290 23.16 -0.22 -36.90
N ASN A 291 23.04 -0.19 -38.23
CA ASN A 291 22.42 0.93 -38.97
C ASN A 291 20.94 1.16 -38.62
N SER A 292 20.27 0.22 -37.96
CA SER A 292 18.90 0.36 -37.45
C SER A 292 18.86 0.71 -35.96
N HIS A 293 20.01 1.14 -35.39
CA HIS A 293 20.20 1.43 -33.96
C HIS A 293 20.01 0.22 -33.01
N VAL A 294 19.96 -1.01 -33.53
CA VAL A 294 19.78 -2.20 -32.70
C VAL A 294 21.07 -2.49 -31.93
N LEU A 295 20.97 -2.66 -30.62
CA LEU A 295 22.09 -2.96 -29.73
C LEU A 295 22.77 -4.29 -30.12
N LYS A 296 24.08 -4.24 -30.38
CA LYS A 296 24.93 -5.41 -30.69
C LYS A 296 25.95 -5.73 -29.61
N GLY A 297 26.39 -4.71 -28.87
CA GLY A 297 27.47 -4.87 -27.90
C GLY A 297 27.84 -3.56 -27.21
N PHE A 298 28.97 -3.59 -26.50
CA PHE A 298 29.68 -2.39 -26.07
C PHE A 298 31.19 -2.58 -26.26
N ILE A 299 31.92 -1.47 -26.24
CA ILE A 299 33.39 -1.44 -26.18
C ILE A 299 33.85 -0.42 -25.14
N ASP A 300 34.74 -0.82 -24.25
CA ASP A 300 35.34 0.07 -23.24
C ASP A 300 36.81 0.41 -23.57
N VAL A 301 37.33 1.43 -22.87
CA VAL A 301 38.71 1.89 -23.03
C VAL A 301 39.73 0.79 -22.73
N GLU A 302 39.44 -0.11 -21.78
CA GLU A 302 40.36 -1.19 -21.40
C GLU A 302 40.52 -2.20 -22.55
N THR A 303 39.41 -2.62 -23.17
CA THR A 303 39.39 -3.51 -24.34
C THR A 303 40.10 -2.87 -25.53
N LEU A 304 39.90 -1.56 -25.74
CA LEU A 304 40.58 -0.81 -26.80
C LEU A 304 42.10 -0.77 -26.62
N ASP A 305 42.59 -0.60 -25.38
CA ASP A 305 44.03 -0.56 -25.10
C ASP A 305 44.69 -1.94 -25.26
N GLN A 306 44.03 -3.01 -24.78
CA GLN A 306 44.52 -4.39 -24.89
C GLN A 306 44.63 -4.88 -26.34
N GLN A 307 43.75 -4.40 -27.22
CA GLN A 307 43.67 -4.82 -28.63
C GLN A 307 44.35 -3.84 -29.60
N ARG A 308 45.09 -2.85 -29.06
CA ARG A 308 45.77 -1.82 -29.84
C ARG A 308 46.81 -2.45 -30.78
N GLY A 309 46.58 -2.30 -32.09
CA GLY A 309 47.45 -2.85 -33.15
C GLY A 309 47.15 -4.30 -33.57
N LYS A 310 46.15 -4.96 -32.97
CA LYS A 310 45.73 -6.34 -33.32
C LYS A 310 44.40 -6.42 -34.06
N ALA A 311 43.49 -5.49 -33.78
CA ALA A 311 42.17 -5.42 -34.38
C ALA A 311 42.03 -4.21 -35.32
N SER A 312 41.21 -4.35 -36.35
CA SER A 312 41.05 -3.33 -37.39
C SER A 312 39.78 -2.49 -37.20
N SER A 313 38.73 -3.10 -36.65
CA SER A 313 37.42 -2.50 -36.48
C SER A 313 36.85 -2.70 -35.07
N VAL A 314 35.87 -1.88 -34.70
CA VAL A 314 35.08 -2.03 -33.46
C VAL A 314 34.40 -3.41 -33.43
N GLY A 315 33.96 -3.89 -34.60
CA GLY A 315 33.34 -5.20 -34.79
C GLY A 315 34.18 -6.39 -34.30
N ASP A 316 35.50 -6.28 -34.39
CA ASP A 316 36.43 -7.36 -34.06
C ASP A 316 36.58 -7.57 -32.54
N ILE A 317 36.27 -6.55 -31.74
CA ILE A 317 36.56 -6.52 -30.29
C ILE A 317 35.32 -6.27 -29.43
N LEU A 318 34.13 -6.15 -30.03
CA LEU A 318 32.92 -5.82 -29.30
C LEU A 318 32.52 -6.93 -28.32
N ASN A 319 32.15 -6.52 -27.10
CA ASN A 319 31.58 -7.43 -26.13
C ASN A 319 30.06 -7.57 -26.39
N LYS A 320 29.61 -8.81 -26.64
CA LYS A 320 28.20 -9.12 -26.93
C LYS A 320 27.35 -9.34 -25.67
N ASP A 321 27.98 -9.58 -24.53
CA ASP A 321 27.26 -9.82 -23.27
C ASP A 321 26.86 -8.49 -22.63
N VAL A 322 25.79 -7.89 -23.17
CA VAL A 322 25.26 -6.62 -22.70
C VAL A 322 23.96 -6.85 -21.97
N PHE A 323 23.95 -6.54 -20.68
CA PHE A 323 22.71 -6.41 -19.95
C PHE A 323 22.03 -5.10 -20.33
N PHE A 324 20.77 -5.17 -20.76
CA PHE A 324 19.93 -4.01 -21.12
C PHE A 324 18.56 -4.10 -20.47
N VAL A 325 17.84 -2.98 -20.41
CA VAL A 325 16.46 -2.91 -19.92
C VAL A 325 15.54 -2.32 -20.99
N GLN A 326 14.27 -2.70 -20.98
CA GLN A 326 13.27 -2.07 -21.85
C GLN A 326 12.85 -0.73 -21.25
N LYS A 327 12.56 0.27 -22.09
CA LYS A 327 12.07 1.57 -21.63
C LYS A 327 10.76 1.51 -20.84
N THR A 328 9.91 0.53 -21.17
CA THR A 328 8.63 0.27 -20.49
C THR A 328 8.78 -0.53 -19.20
N ALA A 329 9.99 -0.96 -18.84
CA ALA A 329 10.22 -1.66 -17.59
C ALA A 329 10.05 -0.70 -16.40
N LEU A 330 9.60 -1.25 -15.27
CA LEU A 330 9.56 -0.50 -14.01
C LEU A 330 10.97 -0.23 -13.49
N LEU A 331 11.16 0.97 -12.97
CA LEU A 331 12.44 1.43 -12.45
C LEU A 331 12.95 0.55 -11.30
N ARG A 332 12.08 0.13 -10.37
CA ARG A 332 12.47 -0.81 -9.29
C ARG A 332 13.16 -2.06 -9.83
N ASP A 333 12.60 -2.68 -10.86
CA ASP A 333 13.11 -3.93 -11.40
C ASP A 333 14.47 -3.72 -12.08
N ALA A 334 14.65 -2.57 -12.73
CA ALA A 334 15.94 -2.16 -13.30
C ALA A 334 16.97 -1.90 -12.19
N LEU A 335 16.59 -1.17 -11.14
CA LEU A 335 17.41 -0.82 -9.98
C LEU A 335 17.98 -2.06 -9.28
N GLN A 336 17.12 -3.02 -8.92
CA GLN A 336 17.54 -4.25 -8.25
C GLN A 336 18.60 -5.00 -9.06
N ARG A 337 18.43 -5.04 -10.39
CA ARG A 337 19.37 -5.74 -11.29
C ARG A 337 20.69 -4.97 -11.43
N ILE A 338 20.66 -3.64 -11.49
CA ILE A 338 21.85 -2.79 -11.57
C ILE A 338 22.70 -2.91 -10.31
N LEU A 339 22.07 -2.79 -9.13
CA LEU A 339 22.76 -2.87 -7.84
C LEU A 339 23.34 -4.27 -7.61
N LYS A 340 22.55 -5.32 -7.84
CA LYS A 340 22.98 -6.72 -7.66
C LYS A 340 24.14 -7.12 -8.57
N ARG A 341 24.17 -6.59 -9.81
CA ARG A 341 25.24 -6.87 -10.78
C ARG A 341 26.41 -5.89 -10.72
N GLY A 342 26.33 -4.86 -9.87
CA GLY A 342 27.36 -3.84 -9.76
C GLY A 342 27.60 -3.04 -11.04
N LEU A 343 26.60 -2.93 -11.93
CA LEU A 343 26.76 -2.24 -13.21
C LEU A 343 26.91 -0.72 -13.00
N LYS A 344 27.74 -0.06 -13.82
CA LYS A 344 27.94 1.41 -13.78
C LYS A 344 26.82 2.16 -14.50
N TYR A 345 26.34 1.59 -15.59
CA TYR A 345 25.20 2.06 -16.36
C TYR A 345 24.58 0.86 -17.08
N VAL A 346 23.37 1.05 -17.61
CA VAL A 346 22.64 0.05 -18.37
C VAL A 346 22.00 0.69 -19.60
N PRO A 347 22.20 0.13 -20.81
CA PRO A 347 21.48 0.56 -22.00
C PRO A 347 19.98 0.35 -21.87
N VAL A 348 19.22 1.34 -22.32
CA VAL A 348 17.77 1.27 -22.42
C VAL A 348 17.40 1.07 -23.88
N VAL A 349 16.54 0.09 -24.14
CA VAL A 349 16.08 -0.24 -25.50
C VAL A 349 14.56 -0.21 -25.63
N ASP A 350 14.10 -0.04 -26.87
CA ASP A 350 12.70 -0.25 -27.23
C ASP A 350 12.36 -1.74 -27.46
N GLU A 351 11.13 -2.02 -27.88
CA GLU A 351 10.65 -3.38 -28.19
C GLU A 351 11.44 -4.05 -29.33
N GLN A 352 12.02 -3.26 -30.24
CA GLN A 352 12.83 -3.72 -31.36
C GLN A 352 14.33 -3.81 -31.01
N LYS A 353 14.69 -3.67 -29.71
CA LYS A 353 16.06 -3.63 -29.19
C LYS A 353 16.91 -2.47 -29.71
N ARG A 354 16.29 -1.38 -30.16
CA ARG A 354 17.00 -0.17 -30.53
C ARG A 354 17.38 0.62 -29.29
N VAL A 355 18.60 1.12 -29.24
CA VAL A 355 19.07 1.94 -28.11
C VAL A 355 18.33 3.27 -28.13
N VAL A 356 17.60 3.57 -27.06
CA VAL A 356 16.85 4.82 -26.89
C VAL A 356 17.42 5.69 -25.77
N GLY A 357 18.22 5.12 -24.87
CA GLY A 357 18.83 5.85 -23.77
C GLY A 357 19.80 5.02 -22.95
N ILE A 358 20.28 5.59 -21.85
CA ILE A 358 21.08 4.91 -20.84
C ILE A 358 20.55 5.26 -19.45
N LEU A 359 20.60 4.30 -18.55
CA LEU A 359 20.38 4.52 -17.13
C LEU A 359 21.74 4.47 -16.42
N THR A 360 22.11 5.54 -15.73
CA THR A 360 23.40 5.62 -15.02
C THR A 360 23.17 5.62 -13.52
N ARG A 361 24.20 5.25 -12.73
CA ARG A 361 24.12 5.44 -11.27
C ARG A 361 23.84 6.89 -10.87
N ALA A 362 24.31 7.88 -11.64
CA ALA A 362 24.02 9.29 -11.36
C ALA A 362 22.52 9.59 -11.51
N SER A 363 21.91 9.17 -12.62
CA SER A 363 20.45 9.28 -12.84
C SER A 363 19.64 8.57 -11.75
N LEU A 364 20.19 7.51 -11.16
CA LEU A 364 19.59 6.81 -10.03
C LEU A 364 19.80 7.52 -8.69
N VAL A 365 20.93 8.23 -8.52
CA VAL A 365 21.19 9.04 -7.33
C VAL A 365 20.19 10.18 -7.26
N ASP A 366 19.80 10.80 -8.38
CA ASP A 366 18.78 11.86 -8.37
C ASP A 366 17.45 11.34 -7.79
N ILE A 367 17.02 10.13 -8.18
CA ILE A 367 15.82 9.49 -7.62
C ILE A 367 16.02 9.13 -6.15
N VAL A 368 17.15 8.51 -5.80
CA VAL A 368 17.45 8.15 -4.41
C VAL A 368 17.57 9.40 -3.54
N TYR A 369 18.02 10.51 -4.12
CA TYR A 369 18.12 11.81 -3.47
C TYR A 369 16.74 12.42 -3.28
N ASP A 370 15.88 12.42 -4.28
CA ASP A 370 14.49 12.82 -4.11
C ASP A 370 13.77 11.95 -3.07
N VAL A 371 14.12 10.67 -2.95
CA VAL A 371 13.52 9.71 -2.01
C VAL A 371 14.08 9.81 -0.57
N ILE A 372 15.35 10.21 -0.39
CA ILE A 372 16.02 10.23 0.93
C ILE A 372 16.26 11.66 1.45
N TRP A 373 16.52 12.62 0.57
CA TRP A 373 17.01 13.97 0.87
C TRP A 373 16.20 15.11 0.23
N GLY A 374 15.13 14.81 -0.51
CA GLY A 374 14.31 15.78 -1.25
C GLY A 374 13.70 16.91 -0.41
N ASP A 375 13.78 16.84 0.92
CA ASP A 375 13.25 17.82 1.86
C ASP A 375 14.27 18.77 2.51
N GLU A 376 15.59 18.54 2.40
CA GLU A 376 16.53 19.44 3.09
C GLU A 376 16.57 20.84 2.46
N THR A 377 16.21 20.98 1.19
CA THR A 377 16.20 22.27 0.50
C THR A 377 15.00 23.13 0.88
N THR A 378 13.80 22.55 1.02
CA THR A 378 12.58 23.29 1.40
C THR A 378 12.61 23.74 2.87
N ILE A 379 13.21 22.93 3.76
CA ILE A 379 13.39 23.30 5.17
C ILE A 379 14.47 24.39 5.30
N SER A 380 15.55 24.32 4.52
CA SER A 380 16.60 25.36 4.52
C SER A 380 16.06 26.71 4.03
N GLU A 381 15.30 26.73 2.92
CA GLU A 381 14.73 27.96 2.36
C GLU A 381 13.63 28.55 3.26
N ALA A 382 12.82 27.71 3.94
CA ALA A 382 11.82 28.17 4.91
C ALA A 382 12.45 28.70 6.22
N VAL A 383 13.62 28.18 6.60
CA VAL A 383 14.38 28.66 7.77
C VAL A 383 15.11 29.97 7.46
N GLU A 384 15.67 30.12 6.25
CA GLU A 384 16.27 31.39 5.79
C GLU A 384 15.22 32.50 5.60
N ALA A 385 14.04 32.17 5.04
CA ALA A 385 12.93 33.13 4.92
C ALA A 385 12.45 33.62 6.29
N LYS A 386 12.31 32.74 7.29
CA LYS A 386 11.92 33.10 8.66
C LYS A 386 12.99 33.88 9.43
N GLN A 387 14.27 33.70 9.11
CA GLN A 387 15.34 34.51 9.72
C GLN A 387 15.34 35.94 9.14
N SER A 388 15.07 36.10 7.85
CA SER A 388 15.02 37.41 7.19
C SER A 388 13.85 38.31 7.65
N GLU A 389 12.70 37.72 8.00
CA GLU A 389 11.55 38.45 8.58
C GLU A 389 11.79 38.86 10.05
N SER A 390 12.64 38.12 10.78
CA SER A 390 12.93 38.42 12.19
C SER A 390 13.97 39.52 12.42
N GLU A 391 14.75 39.85 11.39
CA GLU A 391 15.74 40.95 11.44
C GLU A 391 15.12 42.30 11.05
N THR A 392 14.07 42.30 10.23
CA THR A 392 13.35 43.54 9.84
C THR A 392 12.48 44.09 10.97
N ASP A 393 11.93 43.23 11.85
CA ASP A 393 11.14 43.66 13.02
C ASP A 393 11.98 44.18 14.20
N LYS A 394 13.32 44.08 14.15
CA LYS A 394 14.22 44.59 15.20
C LYS A 394 14.81 45.97 14.92
N GLU A 395 14.64 46.51 13.72
CA GLU A 395 15.09 47.88 13.37
C GLU A 395 14.00 48.96 13.51
N GLU A 396 12.73 48.59 13.74
CA GLU A 396 11.63 49.56 14.03
C GLU A 396 11.14 49.54 15.50
N ALA A 397 11.85 48.84 16.38
CA ALA A 397 11.77 48.78 17.85
C ALA A 397 12.13 50.07 18.63
#